data_AF-A0A935KCJ5-F1
#
_entry.id   AF-A0A935KCJ5-F1
#
_cell.length_a   1.000
_cell.length_b   1.000
_cell.length_c   1.000
_cell.angle_alpha   90.00
_cell.angle_beta   90.00
_cell.angle_gamma   90.00
#
_symmetry.space_group_name_H-M   'P 1'
#
loop_
_entity.id
_entity.type
_entity.pdbx_description
1 polymer ?
#
loop_
_entity_poly.entity_id
_entity_poly.type
_entity_poly.pdbx_seq_one_letter_code
_entity_poly.pdbx_strand_id
1 'polypeptide(L)' 'MDNTEQRVKKIVAEQLGVNEADIKNESSFVDDLGADSLDTVELVMALEEEFETEIPDEEAEKITTVQQAINYVGAHLKK' A
#
# COMPACT_ATOMS: atom_id res chain seq x y z
N MET A 1 7.57 3.68 14.08
CA MET A 1 6.27 3.83 13.39
C MET A 1 6.43 4.62 12.11
N ASP A 2 7.34 5.60 12.05
CA ASP A 2 7.59 6.43 10.86
C ASP A 2 8.14 5.68 9.64
N ASN A 3 8.87 4.57 9.84
CA ASN A 3 9.50 3.86 8.74
C ASN A 3 8.50 3.07 7.87
N THR A 4 7.40 2.56 8.44
CA THR A 4 6.41 1.79 7.69
C THR A 4 5.60 2.70 6.76
N GLU A 5 5.13 3.83 7.27
CA GLU A 5 4.37 4.79 6.47
C GLU A 5 5.17 5.32 5.29
N GLN A 6 6.42 5.75 5.52
CA GLN A 6 7.30 6.22 4.44
C GLN A 6 7.56 5.15 3.39
N ARG A 7 7.85 3.90 3.81
CA ARG A 7 8.08 2.79 2.87
C ARG A 7 6.83 2.46 2.05
N VAL A 8 5.65 2.42 2.67
CA VAL A 8 4.39 2.18 1.95
C VAL A 8 4.13 3.31 0.95
N LYS A 9 4.22 4.58 1.37
CA LYS A 9 3.99 5.72 0.46
C LYS A 9 4.98 5.73 -0.69
N LYS A 10 6.24 5.39 -0.44
CA LYS A 10 7.25 5.28 -1.49
C LYS A 10 6.90 4.21 -2.52
N ILE A 11 6.48 3.02 -2.09
CA ILE A 11 6.04 1.95 -3.01
C ILE A 11 4.84 2.40 -3.83
N VAL A 12 3.84 3.01 -3.18
CA VAL A 12 2.65 3.52 -3.86
C VAL A 12 3.02 4.58 -4.90
N ALA A 13 3.93 5.49 -4.56
CA ALA A 13 4.44 6.52 -5.47
C ALA A 13 5.16 5.93 -6.68
N GLU A 14 6.04 4.94 -6.46
CA GLU A 14 6.80 4.28 -7.52
C GLU A 14 5.90 3.43 -8.42
N GLN A 15 4.95 2.69 -7.84
CA GLN A 15 4.05 1.79 -8.56
C GLN A 15 3.01 2.55 -9.39
N LEU A 16 2.40 3.58 -8.82
CA LEU A 16 1.34 4.36 -9.49
C LEU A 16 1.89 5.56 -10.27
N GLY A 17 3.19 5.84 -10.21
CA GLY A 17 3.82 6.97 -10.86
C GLY A 17 3.34 8.34 -10.33
N VAL A 18 2.91 8.39 -9.06
CA VAL A 18 2.43 9.61 -8.38
C VAL A 18 3.51 10.17 -7.45
N ASN A 19 3.41 11.44 -7.09
CA ASN A 19 4.36 12.05 -6.16
C ASN A 19 4.02 11.65 -4.72
N GLU A 20 5.01 11.21 -3.94
CA GLU A 20 4.84 10.82 -2.53
C GLU A 20 4.19 11.95 -1.70
N ALA A 21 4.49 13.21 -2.03
CA ALA A 21 3.92 14.38 -1.37
C ALA A 21 2.40 14.55 -1.59
N ASP A 22 1.86 13.98 -2.68
CA ASP A 22 0.44 14.03 -3.01
C ASP A 22 -0.34 12.86 -2.38
N ILE A 23 0.37 11.86 -1.84
CA ILE A 23 -0.23 10.68 -1.20
C ILE A 23 -0.62 11.02 0.24
N LYS A 24 -1.93 10.99 0.50
CA LYS A 24 -2.48 11.11 1.85
C LYS A 24 -2.80 9.72 2.40
N ASN A 25 -2.82 9.60 3.72
CA ASN A 25 -3.17 8.33 4.37
C ASN A 25 -4.62 7.93 4.05
N GLU A 26 -5.49 8.93 3.90
CA GLU A 26 -6.89 8.78 3.52
C GLU A 26 -7.11 8.58 2.01
N SER A 27 -6.07 8.67 1.18
CA SER A 27 -6.20 8.47 -0.26
C SER A 27 -6.64 7.05 -0.60
N SER A 28 -7.69 6.94 -1.40
CA SER A 28 -8.13 5.71 -2.05
C SER A 28 -7.16 5.37 -3.19
N PHE A 29 -6.71 4.11 -3.26
CA PHE A 29 -5.83 3.66 -4.34
C PHE A 29 -6.50 3.84 -5.71
N VAL A 30 -7.79 3.51 -5.81
CA VAL A 30 -8.55 3.58 -7.06
C VAL A 30 -9.11 4.98 -7.29
N ASP A 31 -9.81 5.56 -6.31
CA ASP A 31 -10.56 6.82 -6.55
C ASP A 31 -9.66 8.06 -6.55
N ASP A 32 -8.63 8.11 -5.71
CA ASP A 32 -7.77 9.29 -5.55
C ASP A 32 -6.45 9.16 -6.30
N LEU A 33 -5.85 7.96 -6.30
CA LEU A 33 -4.56 7.71 -6.94
C LEU A 33 -4.68 7.10 -8.34
N GLY A 34 -5.89 6.72 -8.75
CA GLY A 34 -6.16 6.24 -10.11
C GLY A 34 -5.61 4.85 -10.43
N ALA A 35 -5.33 4.03 -9.41
CA ALA A 35 -4.90 2.65 -9.59
C ALA A 35 -6.01 1.84 -10.27
N ASP A 36 -5.65 1.07 -11.29
CA ASP A 36 -6.56 0.08 -11.86
C ASP A 36 -6.50 -1.27 -11.10
N SER A 37 -7.30 -2.24 -11.54
CA SER A 37 -7.32 -3.56 -10.89
C SER A 37 -5.98 -4.30 -10.95
N LEU A 38 -5.17 -4.07 -11.99
CA LEU A 38 -3.85 -4.68 -12.10
C LEU A 38 -2.85 -3.97 -11.19
N ASP A 39 -2.89 -2.63 -11.17
CA ASP A 39 -2.05 -1.81 -10.29
C ASP A 39 -2.24 -2.20 -8.82
N THR A 40 -3.49 -2.46 -8.38
CA THR A 40 -3.75 -2.87 -7.00
C THR A 40 -3.14 -4.25 -6.67
N VAL A 41 -3.12 -5.18 -7.63
CA VAL A 41 -2.52 -6.50 -7.44
C VAL A 41 -0.99 -6.37 -7.37
N GLU A 42 -0.39 -5.62 -8.28
CA GLU A 42 1.05 -5.39 -8.30
C GLU A 42 1.51 -4.63 -7.04
N LEU A 43 0.72 -3.67 -6.57
CA LEU A 43 0.98 -2.93 -5.34
C LEU A 43 1.00 -3.85 -4.11
N VAL A 44 0.01 -4.75 -3.99
CA VAL A 44 -0.05 -5.72 -2.90
C VAL A 44 1.17 -6.64 -2.93
N MET A 45 1.53 -7.15 -4.10
CA MET A 45 2.73 -7.99 -4.26
C MET A 45 4.02 -7.25 -3.88
N ALA A 46 4.15 -5.96 -4.26
CA ALA A 46 5.30 -5.14 -3.89
C ALA A 46 5.38 -4.90 -2.37
N LEU A 47 4.23 -4.72 -1.70
CA LEU A 47 4.15 -4.62 -0.25
C LEU A 47 4.51 -5.94 0.43
N GLU A 48 4.07 -7.09 -0.10
CA GLU A 48 4.44 -8.41 0.40
C GLU A 48 5.95 -8.63 0.34
N GLU A 49 6.58 -8.32 -0.80
CA GLU A 49 8.02 -8.47 -1.01
C GLU A 49 8.84 -7.53 -0.11
N GLU A 50 8.50 -6.24 -0.06
CA GLU A 50 9.24 -5.24 0.73
C GLU A 50 9.20 -5.54 2.24
N PHE A 51 8.07 -6.06 2.73
CA PHE A 51 7.84 -6.28 4.15
C PHE A 51 7.92 -7.75 4.58
N GLU A 52 8.30 -8.65 3.66
CA GLU A 52 8.38 -10.10 3.87
C GLU A 52 7.11 -10.67 4.54
N THR A 53 5.96 -10.19 4.08
CA THR A 53 4.62 -10.54 4.61
C THR A 53 3.78 -11.22 3.53
N GLU A 54 2.73 -11.90 3.96
CA GLU A 54 1.67 -12.41 3.07
C GLU A 54 0.37 -11.65 3.38
N ILE A 55 -0.27 -11.14 2.34
CA ILE A 55 -1.55 -10.44 2.37
C ILE A 55 -2.55 -11.34 1.63
N PRO A 56 -3.43 -12.07 2.34
CA PRO A 56 -4.45 -12.89 1.70
C PRO A 56 -5.35 -12.05 0.80
N ASP A 57 -5.81 -12.62 -0.32
CA ASP A 57 -6.71 -11.95 -1.27
C ASP A 57 -7.91 -11.28 -0.58
N GLU A 58 -8.54 -11.94 0.39
CA GLU A 58 -9.68 -11.40 1.15
C GLU A 58 -9.34 -10.13 1.95
N GLU A 59 -8.10 -9.99 2.41
CA GLU A 59 -7.62 -8.80 3.11
C GLU A 59 -7.15 -7.74 2.12
N ALA A 60 -6.49 -8.13 1.03
CA ALA A 60 -6.12 -7.24 -0.07
C ALA A 60 -7.35 -6.52 -0.64
N GLU A 61 -8.47 -7.22 -0.86
CA GLU A 61 -9.73 -6.64 -1.30
C GLU A 61 -10.31 -5.59 -0.33
N LYS A 62 -9.97 -5.68 0.97
CA LYS A 62 -10.40 -4.70 2.00
C LYS A 62 -9.45 -3.50 2.10
N ILE A 63 -8.23 -3.61 1.58
CA ILE A 63 -7.21 -2.57 1.60
C ILE A 63 -7.47 -1.63 0.42
N THR A 64 -8.34 -0.65 0.65
CA THR A 64 -8.74 0.34 -0.36
C THR A 64 -7.98 1.67 -0.22
N THR A 65 -7.36 1.93 0.93
CA THR A 65 -6.68 3.20 1.25
C THR A 65 -5.26 2.98 1.74
N VAL A 66 -4.43 4.02 1.60
CA VAL A 66 -3.02 4.00 2.05
C VAL A 66 -2.91 3.71 3.54
N GLN A 67 -3.78 4.29 4.39
CA GLN A 67 -3.76 4.04 5.83
C GLN A 67 -4.06 2.57 6.16
N GLN A 68 -4.97 1.92 5.41
CA GLN A 68 -5.27 0.51 5.62
C GLN A 68 -4.06 -0.37 5.29
N ALA A 69 -3.35 -0.09 4.19
CA ALA A 69 -2.12 -0.80 3.85
C ALA A 69 -1.05 -0.61 4.94
N ILE A 70 -0.83 0.64 5.40
CA ILE A 70 0.11 0.95 6.49
C ILE A 70 -0.24 0.19 7.76
N ASN A 71 -1.53 0.17 8.13
CA ASN A 71 -2.00 -0.52 9.32
C ASN A 71 -1.81 -2.03 9.21
N TYR A 72 -2.15 -2.61 8.05
CA TYR A 72 -2.04 -4.04 7.82
C TYR A 72 -0.59 -4.49 7.92
N VAL A 73 0.28 -3.85 7.15
CA VAL A 73 1.73 -4.11 7.15
C VAL A 73 2.32 -3.85 8.54
N GLY A 74 1.93 -2.75 9.19
CA GLY A 74 2.35 -2.41 10.55
C GLY A 74 2.01 -3.49 11.59
N ALA A 75 0.86 -4.15 11.44
CA ALA A 75 0.41 -5.21 12.33
C ALA A 75 1.06 -6.57 12.04
N HIS A 76 1.46 -6.83 10.79
CA HIS A 76 1.99 -8.11 10.32
C HIS A 76 3.50 -8.12 10.06
N LEU A 77 4.17 -6.98 10.23
CA LEU A 77 5.62 -6.86 10.22
C LEU A 77 6.24 -7.84 11.22
N LYS A 78 6.92 -8.88 10.69
CA LYS A 78 7.74 -9.76 11.52
C LYS A 78 8.86 -8.92 12.13
N LYS A 79 8.88 -8.82 13.45
CA LYS A 79 9.96 -8.18 14.21
C LYS A 79 11.22 -9.03 14.23
#